data_AF-A0A838VN30-F1
#
_entry.id   AF-A0A838VN30-F1
#
_cell.length_a   1.000
_cell.length_b   1.000
_cell.length_c   1.000
_cell.angle_alpha   90.00
_cell.angle_beta   90.00
_cell.angle_gamma   90.00
#
_symmetry.space_group_name_H-M   'P 1'
#
loop_
_entity.id
_entity.type
_entity.pdbx_description
1 polymer ?
#
loop_
_entity_poly.entity_id
_entity_poly.type
_entity_poly.pdbx_seq_one_letter_code
_entity_poly.pdbx_strand_id
1 'polypeptide(L)'
;MDQLIESPAAISDLRSTGAIRDRCEHLLAMASDDKLQNFRCDFERLATVADYTIEVMREQYPDLQVPFHSRWRHFEAQGVPRLAELDAKLALLTPIEQAAAKFDLAIVSVLLDAGAGSWNYHEQETGLDFQRSEGLAVASFRMFCQGAFASNPQQPLCATQKGLSALTPEILALGFQVSATNPLVGISGRLELLQKLGQCLLAYPELFGEDYPRPGNLVYYLVNKSQNNTLAAVTVFQAILQGLGDIWPGRLVIAGVNLGDVWHHPAVGLVPFHKLSQWLTYSLLEPLQALGLQITGLDALTGLPEYRNGGLCLDLGLITAKNSDIWHSTYTVDSTVIVEWRALTVVLLDRIAATIREKLGMSAAELPLVKILQGGTWTAGRKIAASLRPGGIPPIQIKSDGTVF
;
A
#
# COMPACT_ATOMS: atom_id res chain seq x y z
N MET A 1 -14.30 -28.46 -9.25
CA MET A 1 -13.29 -27.51 -8.72
C MET A 1 -13.96 -26.27 -8.14
N ASP A 2 -15.07 -25.82 -8.73
CA ASP A 2 -15.81 -24.61 -8.30
C ASP A 2 -16.46 -24.70 -6.91
N GLN A 3 -17.00 -25.84 -6.49
CA GLN A 3 -17.64 -25.97 -5.16
C GLN A 3 -16.67 -25.91 -3.96
N LEU A 4 -15.36 -26.14 -4.16
CA LEU A 4 -14.36 -26.07 -3.09
C LEU A 4 -13.94 -24.61 -2.78
N ILE A 5 -14.04 -23.73 -3.77
CA ILE A 5 -13.63 -22.32 -3.67
C ILE A 5 -14.73 -21.48 -2.98
N GLU A 6 -15.99 -21.94 -3.00
CA GLU A 6 -17.13 -21.24 -2.37
C GLU A 6 -17.23 -21.42 -0.85
N SER A 7 -16.34 -22.21 -0.23
CA SER A 7 -16.38 -22.38 1.23
C SER A 7 -15.88 -21.13 1.97
N PRO A 8 -16.47 -20.76 3.13
CA PRO A 8 -15.93 -19.70 3.98
C PRO A 8 -14.46 -19.89 4.34
N ALA A 9 -14.01 -21.16 4.45
CA ALA A 9 -12.62 -21.50 4.70
C ALA A 9 -11.70 -21.10 3.53
N ALA A 10 -12.11 -21.33 2.28
CA ALA A 10 -11.35 -20.93 1.10
C ALA A 10 -11.24 -19.41 0.94
N ILE A 11 -12.33 -18.68 1.23
CA ILE A 11 -12.32 -17.21 1.25
C ILE A 11 -11.39 -16.69 2.36
N SER A 12 -11.44 -17.29 3.54
CA SER A 12 -10.55 -16.94 4.64
C SER A 12 -9.08 -17.23 4.31
N ASP A 13 -8.79 -18.32 3.61
CA ASP A 13 -7.44 -18.66 3.14
C ASP A 13 -6.90 -17.56 2.22
N LEU A 14 -7.66 -17.18 1.19
CA LEU A 14 -7.30 -16.14 0.24
C LEU A 14 -7.11 -14.75 0.87
N ARG A 15 -7.62 -14.52 2.07
CA ARG A 15 -7.45 -13.29 2.87
C ARG A 15 -6.31 -13.39 3.90
N SER A 16 -5.44 -14.39 3.79
CA SER A 16 -4.28 -14.57 4.67
C SER A 16 -2.96 -14.23 3.98
N THR A 17 -1.98 -13.76 4.75
CA THR A 17 -0.61 -13.57 4.23
C THR A 17 0.09 -14.91 3.91
N GLY A 18 -0.35 -16.00 4.55
CA GLY A 18 0.08 -17.36 4.23
C GLY A 18 -0.26 -17.73 2.79
N ALA A 19 -1.52 -17.60 2.39
CA ALA A 19 -1.94 -17.90 1.02
C ALA A 19 -1.23 -17.02 -0.03
N ILE A 20 -0.96 -15.75 0.28
CA ILE A 20 -0.15 -14.87 -0.59
C ILE A 20 1.21 -15.52 -0.84
N ARG A 21 1.95 -15.87 0.23
CA ARG A 21 3.27 -16.49 0.10
C ARG A 21 3.20 -17.85 -0.58
N ASP A 22 2.29 -18.71 -0.16
CA ASP A 22 2.19 -20.08 -0.70
C ASP A 22 1.97 -20.07 -2.22
N ARG A 23 1.06 -19.24 -2.73
CA ARG A 23 0.81 -19.12 -4.17
C ARG A 23 1.99 -18.50 -4.92
N CYS A 24 2.65 -17.51 -4.32
CA CYS A 24 3.81 -16.86 -4.94
C CYS A 24 5.05 -17.77 -4.96
N GLU A 25 5.29 -18.56 -3.90
CA GLU A 25 6.38 -19.53 -3.82
C GLU A 25 6.19 -20.67 -4.84
N HIS A 26 4.95 -21.13 -5.07
CA HIS A 26 4.69 -22.08 -6.15
C HIS A 26 5.08 -21.52 -7.53
N LEU A 27 4.82 -20.24 -7.80
CA LEU A 27 5.21 -19.60 -9.05
C LEU A 27 6.74 -19.38 -9.14
N LEU A 28 7.42 -19.08 -8.03
CA LEU A 28 8.88 -19.01 -7.98
C LEU A 28 9.53 -20.38 -8.23
N ALA A 29 8.97 -21.46 -7.66
CA ALA A 29 9.43 -22.81 -7.93
C ALA A 29 9.28 -23.16 -9.41
N MET A 30 8.15 -22.79 -10.04
CA MET A 30 7.98 -22.91 -11.48
C MET A 30 9.00 -22.07 -12.27
N ALA A 31 9.32 -20.85 -11.82
CA ALA A 31 10.32 -20.00 -12.47
C ALA A 31 11.72 -20.62 -12.43
N SER A 32 12.05 -21.24 -11.30
CA SER A 32 13.32 -21.94 -11.05
C SER A 32 13.47 -23.17 -11.96
N ASP A 33 12.36 -23.84 -12.26
CA ASP A 33 12.28 -24.96 -13.20
C ASP A 33 12.11 -24.53 -14.67
N ASP A 34 12.16 -23.23 -14.97
CA ASP A 34 11.89 -22.66 -16.29
C ASP A 34 10.47 -22.93 -16.85
N LYS A 35 9.49 -23.17 -15.97
CA LYS A 35 8.10 -23.52 -16.32
C LYS A 35 7.12 -22.35 -16.37
N LEU A 36 7.49 -21.16 -15.89
CA LEU A 36 6.64 -19.97 -16.06
C LEU A 36 6.54 -19.56 -17.53
N GLN A 37 5.44 -18.91 -17.91
CA GLN A 37 5.23 -18.54 -19.30
C GLN A 37 6.06 -17.31 -19.68
N ASN A 38 6.13 -16.30 -18.80
CA ASN A 38 6.60 -14.97 -19.17
C ASN A 38 7.98 -14.63 -18.61
N PHE A 39 8.39 -15.23 -17.48
CA PHE A 39 9.61 -14.85 -16.77
C PHE A 39 10.52 -16.02 -16.38
N ARG A 40 11.80 -15.70 -16.16
CA ARG A 40 12.81 -16.53 -15.49
C ARG A 40 13.38 -15.76 -14.31
N CYS A 41 13.92 -16.46 -13.32
CA CYS A 41 14.69 -15.86 -12.23
C CYS A 41 16.17 -16.20 -12.37
N ASP A 42 17.03 -15.20 -12.17
CA ASP A 42 18.49 -15.36 -12.11
C ASP A 42 18.95 -15.08 -10.67
N PHE A 43 19.02 -16.13 -9.86
CA PHE A 43 19.40 -16.00 -8.45
C PHE A 43 20.87 -15.61 -8.25
N GLU A 44 21.73 -15.70 -9.26
CA GLU A 44 23.09 -15.16 -9.18
C GLU A 44 23.09 -13.63 -9.01
N ARG A 45 22.01 -12.95 -9.44
CA ARG A 45 21.81 -11.51 -9.26
C ARG A 45 21.34 -11.12 -7.87
N LEU A 46 20.92 -12.05 -7.02
CA LEU A 46 20.33 -11.73 -5.72
C LEU A 46 21.29 -10.92 -4.84
N ALA A 47 22.57 -11.32 -4.80
CA ALA A 47 23.59 -10.61 -4.05
C ALA A 47 23.80 -9.18 -4.58
N THR A 48 23.83 -9.01 -5.90
CA THR A 48 23.96 -7.69 -6.55
C THR A 48 22.76 -6.79 -6.25
N VAL A 49 21.55 -7.32 -6.28
CA VAL A 49 20.33 -6.54 -5.93
C VAL A 49 20.36 -6.13 -4.46
N ALA A 50 20.78 -7.03 -3.56
CA ALA A 50 20.93 -6.71 -2.15
C ALA A 50 22.01 -5.64 -1.92
N ASP A 51 23.17 -5.74 -2.57
CA ASP A 51 24.26 -4.76 -2.46
C ASP A 51 23.84 -3.37 -2.94
N TYR A 52 23.19 -3.29 -4.11
CA TYR A 52 22.63 -2.04 -4.62
C TYR A 52 21.58 -1.45 -3.67
N THR A 53 20.72 -2.29 -3.10
CA THR A 53 19.71 -1.85 -2.13
C THR A 53 20.36 -1.31 -0.86
N ILE A 54 21.40 -1.96 -0.33
CA ILE A 54 22.16 -1.50 0.84
C ILE A 54 22.83 -0.14 0.57
N GLU A 55 23.41 0.03 -0.61
CA GLU A 55 24.02 1.31 -1.02
C GLU A 55 22.99 2.43 -0.95
N VAL A 56 21.82 2.25 -1.58
CA VAL A 56 20.73 3.24 -1.57
C VAL A 56 20.19 3.47 -0.16
N MET A 57 20.05 2.42 0.65
CA MET A 57 19.64 2.56 2.05
C MET A 57 20.60 3.45 2.83
N ARG A 58 21.92 3.26 2.67
CA ARG A 58 22.94 4.03 3.39
C ARG A 58 23.05 5.49 2.93
N GLU A 59 22.70 5.79 1.68
CA GLU A 59 22.62 7.19 1.22
C GLU A 59 21.58 7.99 1.98
N GLN A 60 20.43 7.37 2.29
CA GLN A 60 19.31 8.03 2.96
C GLN A 60 19.32 7.84 4.48
N TYR A 61 19.79 6.69 4.95
CA TYR A 61 19.81 6.27 6.35
C TYR A 61 21.19 5.68 6.70
N PRO A 62 22.23 6.50 6.89
CA PRO A 62 23.60 6.03 7.14
C PRO A 62 23.74 5.15 8.38
N ASP A 63 22.87 5.34 9.38
CA ASP A 63 22.80 4.59 10.63
C ASP A 63 21.80 3.42 10.60
N LEU A 64 21.18 3.17 9.45
CA LEU A 64 20.15 2.16 9.22
C LEU A 64 18.91 2.30 10.11
N GLN A 65 18.67 3.50 10.69
CA GLN A 65 17.42 3.83 11.37
C GLN A 65 16.31 4.16 10.37
N VAL A 66 15.95 3.15 9.58
CA VAL A 66 14.94 3.28 8.54
C VAL A 66 13.54 3.25 9.16
N PRO A 67 12.65 4.20 8.84
CA PRO A 67 11.25 4.16 9.28
C PRO A 67 10.47 3.09 8.50
N PHE A 68 9.21 2.87 8.86
CA PHE A 68 8.35 1.97 8.10
C PHE A 68 8.02 2.54 6.71
N HIS A 69 7.86 1.64 5.73
CA HIS A 69 7.34 2.00 4.42
C HIS A 69 5.85 2.29 4.52
N SER A 70 5.52 3.53 4.88
CA SER A 70 4.18 3.98 5.21
C SER A 70 3.82 5.28 4.51
N ARG A 71 2.53 5.61 4.53
CA ARG A 71 2.02 6.89 4.04
C ARG A 71 2.63 8.08 4.78
N TRP A 72 3.01 7.92 6.04
CA TRP A 72 3.55 8.99 6.89
C TRP A 72 4.77 9.67 6.29
N ARG A 73 5.66 8.92 5.63
CA ARG A 73 6.86 9.49 5.00
C ARG A 73 6.54 10.41 3.81
N HIS A 74 5.39 10.24 3.18
CA HIS A 74 4.96 11.10 2.07
C HIS A 74 4.42 12.44 2.56
N PHE A 75 3.86 12.51 3.78
CA PHE A 75 3.44 13.77 4.39
C PHE A 75 4.64 14.67 4.72
N GLU A 76 5.83 14.08 4.94
CA GLU A 76 7.08 14.80 5.22
C GLU A 76 7.90 15.10 3.96
N ALA A 77 7.31 14.95 2.77
CA ALA A 77 8.00 15.21 1.51
C ALA A 77 8.65 16.60 1.52
N GLN A 78 9.90 16.64 1.04
CA GLN A 78 10.79 17.81 1.05
C GLN A 78 11.12 18.36 2.46
N GLY A 79 11.00 17.54 3.52
CA GLY A 79 11.41 17.91 4.87
C GLY A 79 10.48 18.90 5.57
N VAL A 80 9.28 19.14 5.04
CA VAL A 80 8.28 20.00 5.66
C VAL A 80 7.65 19.27 6.87
N PRO A 81 7.61 19.88 8.07
CA PRO A 81 7.20 19.21 9.31
C PRO A 81 5.66 19.11 9.46
N ARG A 82 4.96 18.59 8.44
CA ARG A 82 3.48 18.47 8.44
C ARG A 82 2.96 17.55 9.55
N LEU A 83 3.73 16.55 9.96
CA LEU A 83 3.32 15.69 11.08
C LEU A 83 3.34 16.44 12.42
N ALA A 84 4.31 17.32 12.63
CA ALA A 84 4.32 18.19 13.82
C ALA A 84 3.14 19.18 13.80
N GLU A 85 2.77 19.69 12.62
CA GLU A 85 1.55 20.49 12.45
C GLU A 85 0.29 19.69 12.85
N LEU A 86 0.17 18.45 12.37
CA LEU A 86 -0.94 17.57 12.73
C LEU A 86 -0.96 17.28 14.24
N ASP A 87 0.18 16.94 14.84
CA ASP A 87 0.27 16.66 16.27
C ASP A 87 -0.14 17.88 17.11
N ALA A 88 0.23 19.09 16.71
CA ALA A 88 -0.21 20.32 17.36
C ALA A 88 -1.74 20.52 17.27
N LYS A 89 -2.35 20.19 16.12
CA LYS A 89 -3.81 20.25 15.93
C LYS A 89 -4.57 19.20 16.76
N LEU A 90 -3.92 18.07 17.04
CA LEU A 90 -4.50 16.95 17.80
C LEU A 90 -4.22 17.03 19.32
N ALA A 91 -3.45 18.01 19.79
CA ALA A 91 -2.89 18.07 21.14
C ALA A 91 -3.94 18.05 22.29
N LEU A 92 -5.17 18.50 22.03
CA LEU A 92 -6.26 18.51 23.02
C LEU A 92 -7.05 17.20 23.10
N LEU A 93 -6.81 16.26 22.18
CA LEU A 93 -7.46 14.96 22.15
C LEU A 93 -6.73 13.96 23.05
N THR A 94 -7.46 12.96 23.54
CA THR A 94 -6.84 11.81 24.23
C THR A 94 -5.95 11.00 23.27
N PRO A 95 -4.93 10.26 23.75
CA PRO A 95 -4.05 9.50 22.87
C PRO A 95 -4.78 8.59 21.87
N ILE A 96 -5.85 7.91 22.30
CA ILE A 96 -6.64 7.02 21.42
C ILE A 96 -7.43 7.80 20.36
N GLU A 97 -7.94 8.98 20.68
CA GLU A 97 -8.59 9.87 19.71
C GLU A 97 -7.60 10.44 18.69
N GLN A 98 -6.38 10.78 19.13
CA GLN A 98 -5.29 11.17 18.23
C GLN A 98 -4.94 10.03 17.26
N ALA A 99 -4.83 8.80 17.76
CA ALA A 99 -4.58 7.62 16.93
C ALA A 99 -5.74 7.37 15.95
N ALA A 100 -6.99 7.55 16.38
CA ALA A 100 -8.15 7.43 15.50
C ALA A 100 -8.14 8.48 14.38
N ALA A 101 -7.79 9.75 14.67
CA ALA A 101 -7.64 10.78 13.66
C ALA A 101 -6.49 10.46 12.68
N LYS A 102 -5.38 9.91 13.19
CA LYS A 102 -4.24 9.45 12.37
C LYS A 102 -4.64 8.29 11.45
N PHE A 103 -5.47 7.36 11.94
CA PHE A 103 -6.05 6.29 11.13
C PHE A 103 -6.97 6.83 10.04
N ASP A 104 -7.87 7.78 10.36
CA ASP A 104 -8.73 8.42 9.37
C ASP A 104 -7.89 9.02 8.22
N LEU A 105 -6.88 9.83 8.57
CA LEU A 105 -5.98 10.45 7.60
C LEU A 105 -5.23 9.41 6.76
N ALA A 106 -4.62 8.41 7.39
CA ALA A 106 -3.86 7.39 6.67
C ALA A 106 -4.75 6.61 5.70
N ILE A 107 -5.96 6.21 6.12
CA ILE A 107 -6.89 5.44 5.29
C ILE A 107 -7.35 6.27 4.09
N VAL A 108 -7.89 7.47 4.28
CA VAL A 108 -8.35 8.29 3.14
C VAL A 108 -7.20 8.65 2.19
N SER A 109 -6.03 8.96 2.75
CA SER A 109 -4.86 9.34 1.96
C SER A 109 -4.31 8.19 1.13
N VAL A 110 -4.24 6.97 1.68
CA VAL A 110 -3.80 5.77 0.94
C VAL A 110 -4.77 5.42 -0.18
N LEU A 111 -6.08 5.51 0.05
CA LEU A 111 -7.10 5.23 -0.99
C LEU A 111 -7.08 6.24 -2.14
N LEU A 112 -6.59 7.45 -1.89
CA LEU A 112 -6.41 8.48 -2.91
C LEU A 112 -5.10 8.33 -3.70
N ASP A 113 -4.21 7.42 -3.30
CA ASP A 113 -2.84 7.33 -3.82
C ASP A 113 -2.66 6.54 -5.13
N ALA A 114 -3.52 6.78 -6.12
CA ALA A 114 -3.41 6.11 -7.41
C ALA A 114 -2.53 6.91 -8.39
N GLY A 115 -2.24 6.36 -9.57
CA GLY A 115 -1.45 7.05 -10.59
C GLY A 115 -1.93 8.49 -10.87
N ALA A 116 -0.99 9.45 -10.86
CA ALA A 116 -1.27 10.88 -10.99
C ALA A 116 -0.99 11.47 -12.39
N GLY A 117 -0.33 10.71 -13.28
CA GLY A 117 0.08 11.23 -14.59
C GLY A 117 0.98 12.47 -14.45
N SER A 118 0.68 13.51 -15.23
CA SER A 118 1.39 14.80 -15.23
C SER A 118 0.85 15.82 -14.22
N TRP A 119 -0.10 15.44 -13.38
CA TRP A 119 -0.68 16.32 -12.36
C TRP A 119 0.36 16.83 -11.35
N ASN A 120 0.19 18.06 -10.91
CA ASN A 120 1.01 18.73 -9.89
C ASN A 120 0.14 19.37 -8.81
N TYR A 121 0.60 19.35 -7.56
CA TYR A 121 -0.01 20.01 -6.43
C TYR A 121 0.87 21.14 -5.92
N HIS A 122 0.31 22.34 -5.82
CA HIS A 122 0.97 23.49 -5.23
C HIS A 122 0.49 23.70 -3.80
N GLU A 123 1.35 23.49 -2.80
CA GLU A 123 0.97 23.70 -1.40
C GLU A 123 1.02 25.19 -1.04
N GLN A 124 -0.12 25.76 -0.64
CA GLN A 124 -0.22 27.19 -0.33
C GLN A 124 0.61 27.59 0.90
N GLU A 125 0.72 26.71 1.88
CA GLU A 125 1.39 26.98 3.16
C GLU A 125 2.90 27.14 3.01
N THR A 126 3.52 26.48 2.01
CA THR A 126 4.97 26.52 1.81
C THR A 126 5.39 27.07 0.44
N GLY A 127 4.46 27.20 -0.50
CA GLY A 127 4.74 27.57 -1.89
C GLY A 127 5.49 26.49 -2.68
N LEU A 128 5.51 25.24 -2.19
CA LEU A 128 6.24 24.14 -2.82
C LEU A 128 5.33 23.35 -3.76
N ASP A 129 5.91 22.84 -4.83
CA ASP A 129 5.25 21.97 -5.80
C ASP A 129 5.59 20.49 -5.56
N PHE A 130 4.57 19.64 -5.69
CA PHE A 130 4.67 18.20 -5.49
C PHE A 130 3.95 17.44 -6.60
N GLN A 131 4.51 16.29 -7.00
CA GLN A 131 3.93 15.42 -8.02
C GLN A 131 3.76 14.02 -7.46
N ARG A 132 3.06 13.15 -8.22
CA ARG A 132 2.94 11.71 -7.92
C ARG A 132 2.43 11.47 -6.48
N SER A 133 2.91 10.40 -5.82
CA SER A 133 2.42 9.97 -4.52
C SER A 133 2.65 11.02 -3.43
N GLU A 134 3.77 11.74 -3.48
CA GLU A 134 4.07 12.85 -2.58
C GLU A 134 3.04 13.98 -2.71
N GLY A 135 2.68 14.40 -3.94
CA GLY A 135 1.65 15.42 -4.15
C GLY A 135 0.27 14.97 -3.69
N LEU A 136 -0.10 13.70 -3.95
CA LEU A 136 -1.38 13.16 -3.50
C LEU A 136 -1.45 13.08 -1.96
N ALA A 137 -0.35 12.76 -1.30
CA ALA A 137 -0.24 12.76 0.15
C ALA A 137 -0.44 14.17 0.71
N VAL A 138 0.26 15.18 0.18
CA VAL A 138 0.12 16.56 0.64
C VAL A 138 -1.29 17.10 0.38
N ALA A 139 -1.86 16.86 -0.79
CA ALA A 139 -3.23 17.28 -1.11
C ALA A 139 -4.26 16.69 -0.13
N SER A 140 -4.21 15.37 0.09
CA SER A 140 -5.12 14.69 1.02
C SER A 140 -4.88 15.08 2.48
N PHE A 141 -3.63 15.36 2.88
CA PHE A 141 -3.31 15.91 4.20
C PHE A 141 -3.99 17.27 4.41
N ARG A 142 -3.88 18.19 3.44
CA ARG A 142 -4.50 19.51 3.53
C ARG A 142 -6.01 19.43 3.55
N MET A 143 -6.61 18.61 2.67
CA MET A 143 -8.05 18.35 2.70
C MET A 143 -8.53 17.82 4.06
N PHE A 144 -7.80 16.89 4.66
CA PHE A 144 -8.12 16.35 5.99
C PHE A 144 -8.04 17.43 7.07
N CYS A 145 -6.93 18.19 7.12
CA CYS A 145 -6.75 19.29 8.08
C CYS A 145 -7.79 20.41 7.93
N GLN A 146 -8.39 20.56 6.75
CA GLN A 146 -9.47 21.52 6.45
C GLN A 146 -10.88 20.95 6.72
N GLY A 147 -10.99 19.68 7.12
CA GLY A 147 -12.27 19.05 7.44
C GLY A 147 -13.08 18.56 6.24
N ALA A 148 -12.45 18.37 5.07
CA ALA A 148 -13.15 17.96 3.84
C ALA A 148 -13.86 16.60 3.96
N PHE A 149 -13.45 15.75 4.90
CA PHE A 149 -14.01 14.41 5.13
C PHE A 149 -14.91 14.34 6.39
N ALA A 150 -15.06 15.45 7.12
CA ALA A 150 -15.83 15.51 8.35
C ALA A 150 -17.25 16.02 8.08
N SER A 151 -18.25 15.42 8.73
CA SER A 151 -19.62 15.93 8.67
C SER A 151 -19.89 17.06 9.67
N ASN A 152 -19.01 17.26 10.64
CA ASN A 152 -19.12 18.26 11.70
C ASN A 152 -17.96 19.26 11.59
N PRO A 153 -18.20 20.53 11.19
CA PRO A 153 -17.16 21.54 11.08
C PRO A 153 -16.43 21.85 12.40
N GLN A 154 -17.06 21.57 13.55
CA GLN A 154 -16.44 21.75 14.86
C GLN A 154 -15.47 20.61 15.23
N GLN A 155 -15.45 19.52 14.46
CA GLN A 155 -14.55 18.36 14.62
C GLN A 155 -13.91 17.99 13.28
N PRO A 156 -13.06 18.86 12.69
CA PRO A 156 -12.61 18.71 11.31
C PRO A 156 -11.60 17.55 11.10
N LEU A 157 -10.89 17.12 12.14
CA LEU A 157 -9.80 16.15 12.04
C LEU A 157 -10.31 14.70 12.08
N CYS A 158 -11.30 14.37 11.25
CA CYS A 158 -11.84 13.03 11.12
C CYS A 158 -12.43 12.76 9.73
N ALA A 159 -12.56 11.48 9.39
CA ALA A 159 -13.18 11.03 8.13
C ALA A 159 -14.48 10.27 8.44
N THR A 160 -15.57 11.00 8.58
CA THR A 160 -16.86 10.41 8.99
C THR A 160 -17.56 9.70 7.83
N GLN A 161 -18.38 8.70 8.12
CA GLN A 161 -19.25 8.09 7.11
C GLN A 161 -20.04 9.14 6.32
N LYS A 162 -20.73 10.06 7.01
CA LYS A 162 -21.54 11.11 6.36
C LYS A 162 -20.69 12.05 5.51
N GLY A 163 -19.52 12.47 6.01
CA GLY A 163 -18.61 13.34 5.27
C GLY A 163 -18.05 12.66 4.02
N LEU A 164 -17.62 11.41 4.12
CA LEU A 164 -17.17 10.61 2.97
C LEU A 164 -18.28 10.42 1.93
N SER A 165 -19.51 10.12 2.37
CA SER A 165 -20.66 9.97 1.47
C SER A 165 -21.12 11.28 0.84
N ALA A 166 -20.82 12.44 1.46
CA ALA A 166 -21.19 13.76 0.96
C ALA A 166 -20.14 14.39 0.02
N LEU A 167 -19.00 13.74 -0.21
CA LEU A 167 -18.01 14.23 -1.17
C LEU A 167 -18.62 14.35 -2.57
N THR A 168 -18.25 15.41 -3.28
CA THR A 168 -18.65 15.68 -4.66
C THR A 168 -17.42 15.79 -5.56
N PRO A 169 -17.58 15.71 -6.90
CA PRO A 169 -16.49 15.96 -7.83
C PRO A 169 -15.82 17.32 -7.61
N GLU A 170 -16.60 18.36 -7.28
CA GLU A 170 -16.11 19.72 -7.07
C GLU A 170 -15.25 19.83 -5.81
N ILE A 171 -15.65 19.18 -4.72
CA ILE A 171 -14.86 19.14 -3.47
C ILE A 171 -13.51 18.47 -3.73
N LEU A 172 -13.53 17.32 -4.41
CA LEU A 172 -12.31 16.58 -4.69
C LEU A 172 -11.42 17.32 -5.71
N ALA A 173 -12.00 17.91 -6.75
CA ALA A 173 -11.28 18.70 -7.73
C ALA A 173 -10.63 19.94 -7.09
N LEU A 174 -11.33 20.63 -6.19
CA LEU A 174 -10.77 21.77 -5.47
C LEU A 174 -9.59 21.33 -4.59
N GLY A 175 -9.78 20.28 -3.78
CA GLY A 175 -8.75 19.78 -2.88
C GLY A 175 -7.49 19.26 -3.59
N PHE A 176 -7.66 18.67 -4.78
CA PHE A 176 -6.56 18.22 -5.63
C PHE A 176 -6.16 19.25 -6.71
N GLN A 177 -6.71 20.46 -6.70
CA GLN A 177 -6.39 21.52 -7.68
C GLN A 177 -6.57 21.07 -9.14
N VAL A 178 -7.57 20.23 -9.40
CA VAL A 178 -7.84 19.68 -10.74
C VAL A 178 -8.52 20.72 -11.60
N SER A 179 -7.98 20.92 -12.79
CA SER A 179 -8.51 21.82 -13.80
C SER A 179 -8.22 21.28 -15.21
N ALA A 180 -8.71 21.98 -16.24
CA ALA A 180 -8.38 21.63 -17.63
C ALA A 180 -6.88 21.68 -17.92
N THR A 181 -6.11 22.52 -17.21
CA THR A 181 -4.65 22.66 -17.37
C THR A 181 -3.84 21.86 -16.36
N ASN A 182 -4.49 21.29 -15.33
CA ASN A 182 -3.88 20.41 -14.34
C ASN A 182 -4.75 19.15 -14.10
N PRO A 183 -4.89 18.26 -15.10
CA PRO A 183 -5.79 17.12 -15.01
C PRO A 183 -5.21 16.02 -14.11
N LEU A 184 -6.03 15.48 -13.20
CA LEU A 184 -5.72 14.28 -12.43
C LEU A 184 -6.47 13.07 -13.00
N VAL A 185 -5.73 12.10 -13.53
CA VAL A 185 -6.29 10.86 -14.07
C VAL A 185 -7.00 10.08 -12.97
N GLY A 186 -8.23 9.61 -13.22
CA GLY A 186 -8.98 8.75 -12.30
C GLY A 186 -9.58 9.46 -11.09
N ILE A 187 -9.88 10.77 -11.18
CA ILE A 187 -10.53 11.51 -10.09
C ILE A 187 -11.93 10.96 -9.77
N SER A 188 -12.71 10.55 -10.77
CA SER A 188 -14.04 9.96 -10.54
C SER A 188 -13.96 8.64 -9.78
N GLY A 189 -13.01 7.77 -10.14
CA GLY A 189 -12.79 6.51 -9.43
C GLY A 189 -12.36 6.71 -7.97
N ARG A 190 -11.56 7.75 -7.69
CA ARG A 190 -11.20 8.15 -6.32
C ARG A 190 -12.41 8.61 -5.51
N LEU A 191 -13.29 9.41 -6.11
CA LEU A 191 -14.53 9.84 -5.46
C LEU A 191 -15.43 8.65 -5.14
N GLU A 192 -15.67 7.78 -6.12
CA GLU A 192 -16.49 6.57 -5.95
C GLU A 192 -15.92 5.67 -4.85
N LEU A 193 -14.60 5.50 -4.79
CA LEU A 193 -13.92 4.72 -3.76
C LEU A 193 -14.13 5.28 -2.35
N LEU A 194 -14.04 6.60 -2.16
CA LEU A 194 -14.29 7.23 -0.86
C LEU A 194 -15.77 7.20 -0.46
N GLN A 195 -16.69 7.39 -1.41
CA GLN A 195 -18.12 7.25 -1.15
C GLN A 195 -18.47 5.79 -0.78
N LYS A 196 -17.84 4.82 -1.46
CA LYS A 196 -17.99 3.40 -1.16
C LYS A 196 -17.42 3.03 0.20
N LEU A 197 -16.27 3.61 0.59
CA LEU A 197 -15.74 3.51 1.95
C LEU A 197 -16.81 3.95 2.96
N GLY A 198 -17.42 5.12 2.77
CA GLY A 198 -18.52 5.59 3.63
C GLY A 198 -19.64 4.55 3.79
N GLN A 199 -20.08 3.92 2.70
CA GLN A 199 -21.11 2.87 2.75
C GLN A 199 -20.63 1.63 3.52
N CYS A 200 -19.40 1.18 3.30
CA CYS A 200 -18.83 -0.01 3.94
C CYS A 200 -18.69 0.13 5.46
N LEU A 201 -18.49 1.35 5.98
CA LEU A 201 -18.39 1.58 7.43
C LEU A 201 -19.66 1.13 8.19
N LEU A 202 -20.82 1.22 7.54
CA LEU A 202 -22.10 0.82 8.14
C LEU A 202 -22.29 -0.69 8.24
N ALA A 203 -21.56 -1.47 7.44
CA ALA A 203 -21.67 -2.92 7.41
C ALA A 203 -20.93 -3.60 8.57
N TYR A 204 -20.00 -2.89 9.22
CA TYR A 204 -19.12 -3.43 10.26
C TYR A 204 -19.05 -2.48 11.48
N PRO A 205 -20.16 -2.24 12.19
CA PRO A 205 -20.20 -1.35 13.36
C PRO A 205 -19.24 -1.79 14.48
N GLU A 206 -18.90 -3.07 14.58
CA GLU A 206 -17.91 -3.60 15.51
C GLU A 206 -16.47 -3.15 15.20
N LEU A 207 -16.18 -2.80 13.94
CA LEU A 207 -14.89 -2.28 13.51
C LEU A 207 -14.89 -0.75 13.52
N PHE A 208 -15.98 -0.13 13.06
CA PHE A 208 -16.00 1.30 12.73
C PHE A 208 -16.89 2.14 13.64
N GLY A 209 -17.54 1.55 14.64
CA GLY A 209 -18.46 2.23 15.56
C GLY A 209 -19.88 2.39 15.00
N GLU A 210 -20.87 2.45 15.91
CA GLU A 210 -22.30 2.49 15.58
C GLU A 210 -22.83 3.94 15.45
N ASP A 211 -22.62 4.78 16.46
CA ASP A 211 -23.22 6.14 16.51
C ASP A 211 -22.52 7.15 15.58
N TYR A 212 -21.20 7.03 15.44
CA TYR A 212 -20.37 7.93 14.62
C TYR A 212 -19.36 7.14 13.79
N PRO A 213 -19.82 6.40 12.74
CA PRO A 213 -18.96 5.49 12.01
C PRO A 213 -17.86 6.23 11.26
N ARG A 214 -16.61 5.80 11.45
CA ARG A 214 -15.44 6.32 10.73
C ARG A 214 -14.33 5.28 10.67
N PRO A 215 -13.46 5.31 9.64
CA PRO A 215 -12.34 4.36 9.52
C PRO A 215 -11.42 4.37 10.75
N GLY A 216 -11.23 5.54 11.35
CA GLY A 216 -10.42 5.77 12.54
C GLY A 216 -10.84 4.99 13.77
N ASN A 217 -12.12 4.61 13.87
CA ASN A 217 -12.61 3.82 15.00
C ASN A 217 -12.06 2.39 15.02
N LEU A 218 -11.44 1.93 13.92
CA LEU A 218 -10.72 0.66 13.86
C LEU A 218 -9.64 0.54 14.96
N VAL A 219 -9.09 1.67 15.43
CA VAL A 219 -8.12 1.68 16.53
C VAL A 219 -8.68 1.05 17.81
N TYR A 220 -9.96 1.30 18.14
CA TYR A 220 -10.59 0.77 19.34
C TYR A 220 -10.74 -0.75 19.26
N TYR A 221 -11.15 -1.25 18.09
CA TYR A 221 -11.22 -2.69 17.82
C TYR A 221 -9.84 -3.35 18.00
N LEU A 222 -8.79 -2.77 17.43
CA LEU A 222 -7.44 -3.34 17.48
C LEU A 222 -6.82 -3.30 18.88
N VAL A 223 -7.05 -2.23 19.65
CA VAL A 223 -6.64 -2.15 21.06
C VAL A 223 -7.30 -3.28 21.86
N ASN A 224 -8.60 -3.54 21.63
CA ASN A 224 -9.33 -4.63 22.28
C ASN A 224 -8.86 -6.04 21.85
N LYS A 225 -8.16 -6.16 20.72
CA LYS A 225 -7.53 -7.42 20.27
C LYS A 225 -6.12 -7.61 20.82
N SER A 226 -5.52 -6.60 21.43
CA SER A 226 -4.20 -6.71 22.03
C SER A 226 -4.23 -7.56 23.32
N GLN A 227 -3.12 -8.22 23.61
CA GLN A 227 -2.92 -8.96 24.86
C GLN A 227 -1.60 -8.53 25.48
N ASN A 228 -1.58 -8.13 26.75
CA ASN A 228 -0.40 -7.59 27.43
C ASN A 228 0.29 -6.48 26.61
N ASN A 229 -0.49 -5.52 26.10
CA ASN A 229 -0.05 -4.44 25.20
C ASN A 229 0.65 -4.91 23.92
N THR A 230 0.48 -6.17 23.52
CA THR A 230 1.07 -6.75 22.31
C THR A 230 -0.02 -6.99 21.28
N LEU A 231 0.27 -6.64 20.02
CA LEU A 231 -0.64 -6.86 18.89
C LEU A 231 0.14 -7.40 17.68
N ALA A 232 -0.32 -8.50 17.10
CA ALA A 232 0.30 -9.04 15.89
C ALA A 232 -0.07 -8.19 14.68
N ALA A 233 0.91 -7.88 13.82
CA ALA A 233 0.69 -7.07 12.62
C ALA A 233 -0.34 -7.69 11.66
N VAL A 234 -0.39 -9.03 11.61
CA VAL A 234 -1.39 -9.78 10.82
C VAL A 234 -2.82 -9.55 11.30
N THR A 235 -3.05 -9.23 12.58
CA THR A 235 -4.39 -8.90 13.09
C THR A 235 -4.88 -7.58 12.51
N VAL A 236 -3.99 -6.59 12.35
CA VAL A 236 -4.31 -5.31 11.69
C VAL A 236 -4.67 -5.55 10.22
N PHE A 237 -3.88 -6.36 9.52
CA PHE A 237 -4.14 -6.72 8.13
C PHE A 237 -5.49 -7.42 7.95
N GLN A 238 -5.80 -8.41 8.79
CA GLN A 238 -7.06 -9.14 8.75
C GLN A 238 -8.26 -8.20 9.00
N ALA A 239 -8.14 -7.28 9.96
CA ALA A 239 -9.21 -6.31 10.24
C ALA A 239 -9.46 -5.36 9.06
N ILE A 240 -8.39 -4.95 8.36
CA ILE A 240 -8.49 -4.18 7.11
C ILE A 240 -9.22 -4.98 6.03
N LEU A 241 -8.83 -6.24 5.78
CA LEU A 241 -9.50 -7.04 4.75
C LEU A 241 -10.96 -7.35 5.08
N GLN A 242 -11.27 -7.54 6.36
CA GLN A 242 -12.65 -7.72 6.83
C GLN A 242 -13.48 -6.46 6.57
N GLY A 243 -13.03 -5.30 7.09
CA GLY A 243 -13.85 -4.09 7.08
C GLY A 243 -13.84 -3.33 5.75
N LEU A 244 -12.76 -3.45 4.97
CA LEU A 244 -12.55 -2.67 3.75
C LEU A 244 -12.51 -3.52 2.48
N GLY A 245 -12.75 -4.84 2.55
CA GLY A 245 -12.69 -5.72 1.38
C GLY A 245 -13.67 -5.35 0.25
N ASP A 246 -14.84 -4.80 0.61
CA ASP A 246 -15.92 -4.51 -0.34
C ASP A 246 -15.82 -3.14 -1.02
N ILE A 247 -14.77 -2.35 -0.75
CA ILE A 247 -14.59 -1.03 -1.36
C ILE A 247 -14.12 -1.10 -2.82
N TRP A 248 -13.55 -2.23 -3.25
CA TRP A 248 -12.88 -2.36 -4.54
C TRP A 248 -13.85 -2.69 -5.69
N PRO A 249 -14.01 -1.81 -6.70
CA PRO A 249 -14.88 -2.09 -7.84
C PRO A 249 -14.26 -3.15 -8.78
N GLY A 250 -15.12 -3.92 -9.46
CA GLY A 250 -14.71 -4.80 -10.57
C GLY A 250 -13.76 -5.94 -10.19
N ARG A 251 -13.81 -6.41 -8.93
CA ARG A 251 -12.98 -7.52 -8.45
C ARG A 251 -13.71 -8.85 -8.51
N LEU A 252 -12.96 -9.95 -8.43
CA LEU A 252 -13.53 -11.30 -8.35
C LEU A 252 -14.42 -11.42 -7.11
N VAL A 253 -15.61 -11.99 -7.29
CA VAL A 253 -16.58 -12.24 -6.23
C VAL A 253 -16.85 -13.73 -6.15
N ILE A 254 -16.75 -14.30 -4.95
CA ILE A 254 -17.05 -15.71 -4.68
C ILE A 254 -18.00 -15.77 -3.48
N ALA A 255 -19.10 -16.51 -3.62
CA ALA A 255 -20.16 -16.60 -2.61
C ALA A 255 -20.64 -15.21 -2.10
N GLY A 256 -20.69 -14.21 -2.99
CA GLY A 256 -21.09 -12.84 -2.66
C GLY A 256 -20.00 -12.00 -1.96
N VAL A 257 -18.81 -12.56 -1.73
CA VAL A 257 -17.70 -11.87 -1.07
C VAL A 257 -16.73 -11.30 -2.10
N ASN A 258 -16.46 -10.00 -2.04
CA ASN A 258 -15.41 -9.36 -2.83
C ASN A 258 -14.04 -9.84 -2.36
N LEU A 259 -13.27 -10.41 -3.29
CA LEU A 259 -11.93 -10.92 -2.98
C LEU A 259 -10.84 -9.85 -3.06
N GLY A 260 -11.13 -8.64 -3.55
CA GLY A 260 -10.14 -7.58 -3.64
C GLY A 260 -9.05 -7.88 -4.68
N ASP A 261 -7.79 -7.75 -4.28
CA ASP A 261 -6.61 -7.89 -5.14
C ASP A 261 -6.19 -9.38 -5.23
N VAL A 262 -7.07 -10.17 -5.86
CA VAL A 262 -6.92 -11.61 -6.13
C VAL A 262 -7.16 -11.86 -7.62
N TRP A 263 -6.25 -12.59 -8.26
CA TRP A 263 -6.26 -12.80 -9.70
C TRP A 263 -6.08 -14.26 -10.08
N HIS A 264 -6.53 -14.63 -11.27
CA HIS A 264 -6.38 -15.99 -11.77
C HIS A 264 -5.03 -16.19 -12.48
N HIS A 265 -4.36 -17.29 -12.17
CA HIS A 265 -3.20 -17.79 -12.89
C HIS A 265 -3.45 -19.23 -13.37
N PRO A 266 -3.20 -19.58 -14.66
CA PRO A 266 -3.54 -20.89 -15.22
C PRO A 266 -2.99 -22.10 -14.46
N ALA A 267 -1.79 -21.98 -13.87
CA ALA A 267 -1.12 -23.11 -13.21
C ALA A 267 -1.46 -23.26 -11.71
N VAL A 268 -1.84 -22.18 -11.01
CA VAL A 268 -1.99 -22.19 -9.54
C VAL A 268 -3.37 -21.70 -9.07
N GLY A 269 -4.27 -21.40 -10.01
CA GLY A 269 -5.60 -20.89 -9.70
C GLY A 269 -5.57 -19.45 -9.19
N LEU A 270 -6.25 -19.18 -8.08
CA LEU A 270 -6.34 -17.84 -7.51
C LEU A 270 -5.08 -17.47 -6.73
N VAL A 271 -4.52 -16.29 -7.04
CA VAL A 271 -3.33 -15.71 -6.43
C VAL A 271 -3.71 -14.41 -5.72
N PRO A 272 -3.71 -14.37 -4.38
CA PRO A 272 -3.94 -13.15 -3.62
C PRO A 272 -2.67 -12.31 -3.51
N PHE A 273 -2.82 -10.98 -3.56
CA PHE A 273 -1.73 -10.03 -3.32
C PHE A 273 -2.07 -8.98 -2.25
N HIS A 274 -3.31 -8.49 -2.24
CA HIS A 274 -3.80 -7.49 -1.27
C HIS A 274 -2.87 -6.28 -1.08
N LYS A 275 -2.13 -5.87 -2.12
CA LYS A 275 -0.96 -4.98 -1.98
C LYS A 275 -1.30 -3.67 -1.28
N LEU A 276 -2.43 -3.05 -1.65
CA LEU A 276 -2.81 -1.77 -1.04
C LEU A 276 -3.26 -1.95 0.41
N SER A 277 -3.96 -3.03 0.74
CA SER A 277 -4.31 -3.39 2.11
C SER A 277 -3.07 -3.67 2.96
N GLN A 278 -2.02 -4.28 2.40
CA GLN A 278 -0.72 -4.43 3.04
C GLN A 278 -0.06 -3.09 3.34
N TRP A 279 -0.01 -2.20 2.35
CA TRP A 279 0.60 -0.89 2.55
C TRP A 279 -0.19 -0.01 3.52
N LEU A 280 -1.51 -0.11 3.50
CA LEU A 280 -2.37 0.50 4.51
C LEU A 280 -2.06 -0.08 5.89
N THR A 281 -1.91 -1.40 6.02
CA THR A 281 -1.52 -2.05 7.28
C THR A 281 -0.25 -1.42 7.83
N TYR A 282 0.82 -1.31 7.02
CA TYR A 282 2.06 -0.65 7.43
C TYR A 282 1.85 0.80 7.89
N SER A 283 0.92 1.51 7.23
CA SER A 283 0.57 2.89 7.59
C SER A 283 -0.26 3.02 8.87
N LEU A 284 -0.83 1.94 9.40
CA LEU A 284 -1.57 1.96 10.66
C LEU A 284 -0.76 1.48 11.86
N LEU A 285 0.46 0.95 11.66
CA LEU A 285 1.29 0.42 12.75
C LEU A 285 1.88 1.53 13.63
N GLU A 286 2.42 2.60 13.03
CA GLU A 286 3.06 3.69 13.79
C GLU A 286 2.09 4.38 14.78
N PRO A 287 0.82 4.70 14.41
CA PRO A 287 -0.11 5.24 15.39
C PRO A 287 -0.50 4.26 16.51
N LEU A 288 -0.49 2.94 16.26
CA LEU A 288 -0.69 1.94 17.32
C LEU A 288 0.51 1.87 18.27
N GLN A 289 1.73 1.96 17.74
CA GLN A 289 2.95 2.04 18.56
C GLN A 289 2.96 3.30 19.43
N ALA A 290 2.43 4.41 18.93
CA ALA A 290 2.28 5.65 19.70
C ALA A 290 1.30 5.52 20.89
N LEU A 291 0.40 4.52 20.87
CA LEU A 291 -0.45 4.16 22.02
C LEU A 291 0.28 3.26 23.03
N GLY A 292 1.55 2.93 22.80
CA GLY A 292 2.32 2.01 23.63
C GLY A 292 2.13 0.53 23.29
N LEU A 293 1.49 0.20 22.16
CA LEU A 293 1.38 -1.19 21.71
C LEU A 293 2.70 -1.67 21.11
N GLN A 294 3.17 -2.83 21.58
CA GLN A 294 4.22 -3.58 20.93
C GLN A 294 3.65 -4.35 19.74
N ILE A 295 4.03 -3.92 18.53
CA ILE A 295 3.65 -4.63 17.30
C ILE A 295 4.60 -5.79 17.05
N THR A 296 4.07 -7.00 16.89
CA THR A 296 4.86 -8.23 16.65
C THR A 296 4.56 -8.84 15.28
N GLY A 297 5.43 -9.74 14.83
CA GLY A 297 5.21 -10.47 13.58
C GLY A 297 5.23 -9.58 12.33
N LEU A 298 6.05 -8.52 12.30
CA LEU A 298 6.15 -7.62 11.15
C LEU A 298 6.49 -8.38 9.85
N ASP A 299 7.40 -9.34 9.91
CA ASP A 299 7.79 -10.19 8.78
C ASP A 299 6.70 -11.20 8.36
N ALA A 300 5.62 -11.37 9.14
CA ALA A 300 4.47 -12.14 8.68
C ALA A 300 3.63 -11.37 7.65
N LEU A 301 3.77 -10.04 7.57
CA LEU A 301 3.30 -9.24 6.43
C LEU A 301 4.23 -9.42 5.23
N THR A 302 3.75 -9.10 4.02
CA THR A 302 4.46 -9.42 2.77
C THR A 302 5.11 -8.19 2.13
N GLY A 303 6.03 -8.43 1.19
CA GLY A 303 6.51 -7.40 0.29
C GLY A 303 5.37 -6.78 -0.53
N LEU A 304 5.60 -5.59 -1.09
CA LEU A 304 4.62 -4.90 -1.92
C LEU A 304 4.94 -5.10 -3.40
N PRO A 305 4.14 -5.90 -4.14
CA PRO A 305 4.38 -6.17 -5.55
C PRO A 305 3.84 -5.03 -6.43
N GLU A 306 4.40 -3.84 -6.24
CA GLU A 306 4.20 -2.70 -7.13
C GLU A 306 5.39 -2.50 -8.07
N TYR A 307 5.22 -1.59 -9.02
CA TYR A 307 6.10 -1.47 -10.17
C TYR A 307 7.51 -0.97 -9.84
N ARG A 308 7.77 -0.35 -8.66
CA ARG A 308 9.13 0.02 -8.22
C ARG A 308 9.90 -1.20 -7.72
N ASN A 309 9.31 -1.97 -6.81
CA ASN A 309 9.91 -3.19 -6.28
C ASN A 309 10.05 -4.27 -7.36
N GLY A 310 9.00 -4.47 -8.17
CA GLY A 310 9.08 -5.40 -9.29
C GLY A 310 10.03 -4.90 -10.38
N GLY A 311 10.11 -3.58 -10.57
CA GLY A 311 11.00 -2.93 -11.53
C GLY A 311 12.46 -3.09 -11.14
N LEU A 312 12.79 -2.95 -9.85
CA LEU A 312 14.13 -3.23 -9.33
C LEU A 312 14.60 -4.63 -9.70
N CYS A 313 13.74 -5.63 -9.54
CA CYS A 313 14.07 -7.02 -9.85
C CYS A 313 14.31 -7.24 -11.35
N LEU A 314 13.55 -6.58 -12.23
CA LEU A 314 13.76 -6.64 -13.68
C LEU A 314 15.02 -5.89 -14.12
N ASP A 315 15.19 -4.67 -13.62
CA ASP A 315 16.25 -3.74 -14.04
C ASP A 315 17.65 -4.20 -13.62
N LEU A 316 17.75 -4.94 -12.51
CA LEU A 316 18.99 -5.57 -12.06
C LEU A 316 19.13 -7.04 -12.49
N GLY A 317 18.19 -7.53 -13.31
CA GLY A 317 18.25 -8.85 -13.94
C GLY A 317 17.89 -10.03 -13.03
N LEU A 318 17.42 -9.82 -11.80
CA LEU A 318 16.94 -10.88 -10.92
C LEU A 318 15.70 -11.58 -11.49
N ILE A 319 14.87 -10.84 -12.23
CA ILE A 319 13.82 -11.36 -13.10
C ILE A 319 14.19 -11.01 -14.54
N THR A 320 14.01 -11.95 -15.47
CA THR A 320 14.19 -11.70 -16.91
C THR A 320 12.96 -12.15 -17.69
N ALA A 321 12.55 -11.34 -18.68
CA ALA A 321 11.45 -11.68 -19.57
C ALA A 321 11.87 -12.74 -20.60
N LYS A 322 11.00 -13.72 -20.86
CA LYS A 322 11.21 -14.75 -21.89
C LYS A 322 10.96 -14.25 -23.31
N ASN A 323 10.14 -13.22 -23.46
CA ASN A 323 9.83 -12.59 -24.75
C ASN A 323 10.02 -11.05 -24.63
N SER A 324 10.66 -10.45 -25.64
CA SER A 324 10.86 -9.01 -25.77
C SER A 324 9.56 -8.21 -25.92
N ASP A 325 8.46 -8.82 -26.40
CA ASP A 325 7.18 -8.13 -26.58
C ASP A 325 6.61 -7.56 -25.27
N ILE A 326 7.01 -8.14 -24.13
CA ILE A 326 6.64 -7.68 -22.78
C ILE A 326 7.05 -6.22 -22.54
N TRP A 327 8.14 -5.76 -23.16
CA TRP A 327 8.65 -4.40 -22.99
C TRP A 327 7.90 -3.35 -23.82
N HIS A 328 7.16 -3.79 -24.83
CA HIS A 328 6.52 -2.91 -25.81
C HIS A 328 5.00 -2.88 -25.70
N SER A 329 4.43 -3.72 -24.82
CA SER A 329 2.99 -3.87 -24.62
C SER A 329 2.51 -3.19 -23.34
N THR A 330 1.22 -2.86 -23.29
CA THR A 330 0.55 -2.42 -22.05
C THR A 330 -0.39 -3.52 -21.57
N TYR A 331 -0.26 -3.89 -20.29
CA TYR A 331 -0.97 -5.02 -19.71
C TYR A 331 -2.01 -4.59 -18.68
N THR A 332 -3.13 -5.31 -18.63
CA THR A 332 -4.09 -5.22 -17.53
C THR A 332 -3.58 -6.04 -16.34
N VAL A 333 -4.05 -5.74 -15.14
CA VAL A 333 -3.56 -6.38 -13.91
C VAL A 333 -3.95 -7.84 -13.73
N ASP A 334 -4.99 -8.28 -14.42
CA ASP A 334 -5.45 -9.66 -14.48
C ASP A 334 -4.67 -10.50 -15.51
N SER A 335 -3.81 -9.88 -16.32
CA SER A 335 -2.99 -10.61 -17.29
C SER A 335 -1.96 -11.50 -16.60
N THR A 336 -1.65 -12.65 -17.21
CA THR A 336 -0.67 -13.59 -16.67
C THR A 336 0.72 -12.97 -16.52
N VAL A 337 1.10 -12.03 -17.39
CA VAL A 337 2.34 -11.25 -17.28
C VAL A 337 2.39 -10.47 -15.96
N ILE A 338 1.33 -9.72 -15.62
CA ILE A 338 1.32 -8.95 -14.38
C ILE A 338 1.21 -9.85 -13.16
N VAL A 339 0.41 -10.92 -13.23
CA VAL A 339 0.27 -11.87 -12.11
C VAL A 339 1.58 -12.60 -11.80
N GLU A 340 2.29 -13.13 -12.81
CA GLU A 340 3.60 -13.77 -12.62
C GLU A 340 4.62 -12.77 -12.07
N TRP A 341 4.72 -11.57 -12.65
CA TRP A 341 5.67 -10.56 -12.20
C TRP A 341 5.44 -10.15 -10.74
N ARG A 342 4.18 -9.91 -10.37
CA ARG A 342 3.81 -9.57 -8.99
C ARG A 342 4.09 -10.71 -8.02
N ALA A 343 3.79 -11.95 -8.42
CA ALA A 343 4.07 -13.14 -7.60
C ALA A 343 5.56 -13.30 -7.33
N LEU A 344 6.40 -13.23 -8.37
CA LEU A 344 7.86 -13.26 -8.20
C LEU A 344 8.35 -12.11 -7.31
N THR A 345 7.81 -10.91 -7.49
CA THR A 345 8.19 -9.74 -6.68
C THR A 345 7.94 -9.97 -5.19
N VAL A 346 6.79 -10.53 -4.79
CA VAL A 346 6.47 -10.79 -3.37
C VAL A 346 7.58 -11.61 -2.68
N VAL A 347 7.94 -12.75 -3.27
CA VAL A 347 8.87 -13.70 -2.65
C VAL A 347 10.34 -13.31 -2.85
N LEU A 348 10.67 -12.63 -3.96
CA LEU A 348 12.01 -12.11 -4.17
C LEU A 348 12.32 -10.97 -3.19
N LEU A 349 11.34 -10.17 -2.78
CA LEU A 349 11.53 -9.19 -1.71
C LEU A 349 11.88 -9.86 -0.37
N ASP A 350 11.25 -11.00 -0.05
CA ASP A 350 11.61 -11.80 1.15
C ASP A 350 13.07 -12.32 1.04
N ARG A 351 13.48 -12.79 -0.15
CA ARG A 351 14.86 -13.25 -0.39
C ARG A 351 15.88 -12.11 -0.34
N ILE A 352 15.59 -10.95 -0.94
CA ILE A 352 16.43 -9.75 -0.88
C ILE A 352 16.58 -9.30 0.58
N ALA A 353 15.48 -9.26 1.34
CA ALA A 353 15.51 -8.89 2.75
C ALA A 353 16.40 -9.82 3.59
N ALA A 354 16.30 -11.13 3.37
CA ALA A 354 17.17 -12.11 4.02
C ALA A 354 18.65 -11.89 3.69
N THR A 355 19.00 -11.69 2.40
CA THR A 355 20.38 -11.43 1.97
C THR A 355 20.93 -10.11 2.51
N ILE A 356 20.11 -9.05 2.58
CA ILE A 356 20.51 -7.76 3.17
C ILE A 356 20.86 -7.94 4.65
N ARG A 357 19.99 -8.63 5.40
CA ARG A 357 20.20 -8.90 6.82
C ARG A 357 21.45 -9.71 7.09
N GLU A 358 21.70 -10.75 6.29
CA GLU A 358 22.92 -11.55 6.36
C GLU A 358 24.17 -10.68 6.16
N LYS A 359 24.19 -9.85 5.11
CA LYS A 359 25.31 -8.95 4.79
C LYS A 359 25.54 -7.88 5.86
N LEU A 360 24.48 -7.42 6.53
CA LEU A 360 24.56 -6.39 7.57
C LEU A 360 24.73 -6.97 8.99
N GLY A 361 24.62 -8.30 9.17
CA GLY A 361 24.62 -8.94 10.48
C GLY A 361 23.43 -8.56 11.35
N MET A 362 22.27 -8.26 10.75
CA MET A 362 21.07 -7.80 11.44
C MET A 362 19.98 -8.87 11.47
N SER A 363 19.18 -8.89 12.53
CA SER A 363 18.00 -9.75 12.63
C SER A 363 16.77 -9.16 11.94
N ALA A 364 15.75 -10.00 11.73
CA ALA A 364 14.43 -9.57 11.27
C ALA A 364 13.71 -8.60 12.25
N ALA A 365 14.09 -8.61 13.53
CA ALA A 365 13.54 -7.68 14.52
C ALA A 365 14.16 -6.28 14.40
N GLU A 366 15.46 -6.20 14.10
CA GLU A 366 16.16 -4.92 13.94
C GLU A 366 15.84 -4.25 12.60
N LEU A 367 15.79 -5.06 11.52
CA LEU A 367 15.54 -4.62 10.16
C LEU A 367 14.40 -5.43 9.51
N PRO A 368 13.15 -5.30 9.97
CA PRO A 368 11.98 -5.99 9.41
C PRO A 368 11.74 -5.61 7.95
N LEU A 369 11.00 -6.45 7.21
CA LEU A 369 10.77 -6.27 5.77
C LEU A 369 10.21 -4.88 5.45
N VAL A 370 9.25 -4.40 6.26
CA VAL A 370 8.66 -3.06 6.14
C VAL A 370 9.69 -1.92 6.13
N LYS A 371 10.83 -2.08 6.83
CA LYS A 371 11.94 -1.14 6.81
C LYS A 371 12.82 -1.32 5.58
N ILE A 372 13.00 -2.54 5.08
CA ILE A 372 13.79 -2.80 3.86
C ILE A 372 13.07 -2.29 2.61
N LEU A 373 11.73 -2.30 2.62
CA LEU A 373 10.92 -1.66 1.59
C LEU A 373 11.17 -0.14 1.55
N GLN A 374 11.20 0.51 2.72
CA GLN A 374 11.44 1.95 2.85
C GLN A 374 12.91 2.26 2.65
N GLY A 375 13.27 3.30 1.90
CA GLY A 375 14.70 3.64 1.72
C GLY A 375 15.55 2.59 1.00
N GLY A 376 15.10 1.34 0.92
CA GLY A 376 15.71 0.21 0.24
C GLY A 376 14.96 -0.07 -1.04
N THR A 377 14.26 -1.20 -1.15
CA THR A 377 13.85 -1.74 -2.47
C THR A 377 12.96 -0.78 -3.26
N TRP A 378 12.08 -0.02 -2.59
CA TRP A 378 11.22 0.96 -3.27
C TRP A 378 12.01 2.15 -3.80
N THR A 379 12.91 2.72 -2.98
CA THR A 379 13.77 3.85 -3.36
C THR A 379 14.81 3.42 -4.40
N ALA A 380 15.41 2.24 -4.24
CA ALA A 380 16.34 1.63 -5.18
C ALA A 380 15.66 1.39 -6.53
N GLY A 381 14.44 0.85 -6.55
CA GLY A 381 13.62 0.70 -7.74
C GLY A 381 13.31 2.02 -8.45
N ARG A 382 13.10 3.11 -7.70
CA ARG A 382 13.00 4.46 -8.28
C ARG A 382 14.31 4.93 -8.91
N LYS A 383 15.42 4.76 -8.20
CA LYS A 383 16.75 5.24 -8.60
C LYS A 383 17.24 4.54 -9.86
N ILE A 384 17.19 3.21 -9.90
CA ILE A 384 17.59 2.43 -11.08
C ILE A 384 16.68 2.71 -12.27
N ALA A 385 15.37 2.86 -12.03
CA ALA A 385 14.47 3.19 -13.11
C ALA A 385 14.81 4.55 -13.74
N ALA A 386 15.15 5.56 -12.93
CA ALA A 386 15.53 6.88 -13.41
C ALA A 386 16.88 6.89 -14.14
N SER A 387 17.83 6.03 -13.77
CA SER A 387 19.12 5.92 -14.49
C SER A 387 18.99 5.21 -15.84
N LEU A 388 18.01 4.31 -15.99
CA LEU A 388 17.83 3.52 -17.21
C LEU A 388 16.84 4.12 -18.21
N ARG A 389 15.82 4.85 -17.74
CA ARG A 389 14.77 5.41 -18.61
C ARG A 389 14.43 6.85 -18.23
N PRO A 390 14.30 7.78 -19.20
CA PRO A 390 13.82 9.13 -18.95
C PRO A 390 12.51 9.15 -18.14
N GLY A 391 12.43 10.04 -17.14
CA GLY A 391 11.27 10.15 -16.25
C GLY A 391 11.12 9.02 -15.22
N GLY A 392 12.01 8.01 -15.24
CA GLY A 392 12.00 6.89 -14.30
C GLY A 392 10.73 6.07 -14.37
N ILE A 393 10.23 5.81 -15.58
CA ILE A 393 9.05 4.97 -15.83
C ILE A 393 9.37 3.49 -15.54
N PRO A 394 8.38 2.69 -15.10
CA PRO A 394 8.57 1.26 -14.88
C PRO A 394 8.93 0.52 -16.18
N PRO A 395 9.62 -0.62 -16.09
CA PRO A 395 9.99 -1.42 -17.26
C PRO A 395 8.79 -2.07 -17.96
N ILE A 396 7.74 -2.45 -17.22
CA ILE A 396 6.48 -2.98 -17.77
C ILE A 396 5.38 -1.92 -17.62
N GLN A 397 4.64 -1.67 -18.71
CA GLN A 397 3.52 -0.72 -18.71
C GLN A 397 2.23 -1.40 -18.25
N ILE A 398 1.56 -0.80 -17.26
CA ILE A 398 0.29 -1.29 -16.71
C ILE A 398 -0.82 -0.32 -17.11
N LYS A 399 -1.94 -0.86 -17.59
CA LYS A 399 -3.17 -0.09 -17.77
C LYS A 399 -3.79 0.19 -16.40
N SER A 400 -3.67 1.42 -15.92
CA SER A 400 -4.31 1.88 -14.69
C SER A 400 -5.58 2.68 -14.99
N ASP A 401 -6.62 2.46 -14.20
CA ASP A 401 -7.86 3.23 -14.18
C ASP A 401 -7.96 4.17 -12.96
N GLY A 402 -6.88 4.30 -12.19
CA GLY A 402 -6.87 5.06 -10.93
C GLY A 402 -7.44 4.30 -9.72
N THR A 403 -7.74 3.01 -9.85
CA THR A 403 -8.13 2.10 -8.74
C THR A 403 -7.15 0.94 -8.55
N VAL A 404 -6.07 0.94 -9.34
CA VAL A 404 -4.99 -0.05 -9.34
C VAL A 404 -3.70 0.64 -8.94
N PHE A 405 -3.04 0.12 -7.89
CA PHE A 405 -2.00 0.77 -7.10
C PHE A 405 -0.67 0.02 -7.09
#